data_AF-A0A355S5K4-F1
#
_entry.id   AF-A0A355S5K4-F1
#
_cell.length_a   1.000
_cell.length_b   1.000
_cell.length_c   1.000
_cell.angle_alpha   90.00
_cell.angle_beta   90.00
_cell.angle_gamma   90.00
#
_symmetry.space_group_name_H-M   'P 1'
#
loop_
_entity.id
_entity.type
_entity.pdbx_description
1 polymer ?
#
loop_
_entity_poly.entity_id
_entity_poly.type
_entity_poly.pdbx_seq_one_letter_code
_entity_poly.pdbx_strand_id
1 'polypeptide(L)' 'MRLTITALIFLGSLPGVTAPLSYNRDVRPILAENCFSCHGPDKNAREAKLRLDVRADALAAEAFVPG' A
#
# COMPACT_ATOMS: atom_id res chain seq x y z
N MET A 1 -40.54 -25.75 25.96
CA MET A 1 -39.82 -24.46 25.86
C MET A 1 -38.41 -24.68 25.28
N ARG A 2 -38.31 -25.25 24.07
CA ARG A 2 -37.00 -25.63 23.49
C ARG A 2 -37.07 -25.68 21.96
N LEU A 3 -37.50 -24.62 21.27
CA LEU A 3 -37.51 -24.60 19.79
C LEU A 3 -37.81 -23.21 19.21
N THR A 4 -36.98 -22.20 19.47
CA THR A 4 -37.09 -20.92 18.70
C THR A 4 -35.77 -20.19 18.41
N ILE A 5 -34.59 -20.67 18.85
CA ILE A 5 -33.32 -19.92 18.68
C ILE A 5 -32.28 -20.72 17.88
N THR A 6 -32.65 -21.27 16.73
CA THR A 6 -31.67 -21.97 15.85
C THR A 6 -31.62 -21.45 14.42
N ALA A 7 -32.44 -20.46 14.05
CA ALA A 7 -32.58 -20.02 12.66
C ALA A 7 -31.86 -18.71 12.28
N LEU A 8 -31.03 -18.12 13.16
CA LEU A 8 -30.41 -16.79 12.93
C LEU A 8 -28.88 -16.78 13.00
N ILE A 9 -28.22 -17.94 12.89
CA ILE A 9 -26.75 -18.05 12.91
C ILE A 9 -26.22 -18.52 11.54
N PHE A 10 -26.75 -17.94 10.46
CA PHE A 10 -26.20 -18.15 9.11
C PHE A 10 -26.08 -16.83 8.33
N LEU A 11 -25.75 -15.75 9.03
CA LEU A 11 -25.27 -14.51 8.42
C LEU A 11 -23.75 -14.55 8.31
N GLY A 12 -23.22 -15.59 7.66
CA GLY A 12 -21.79 -15.91 7.62
C GLY A 12 -21.20 -15.79 6.22
N SER A 13 -20.33 -14.79 6.06
CA SER A 13 -19.28 -14.67 5.04
C SER A 13 -19.69 -14.48 3.59
N LEU A 14 -20.01 -13.23 3.24
CA LEU A 14 -19.75 -12.75 1.88
C LEU A 14 -18.23 -12.78 1.64
N PRO A 15 -17.74 -13.33 0.51
CA PRO A 15 -16.34 -13.20 0.16
C PRO A 15 -16.02 -11.72 0.03
N GLY A 16 -15.09 -11.23 0.85
CA GLY A 16 -14.61 -9.87 0.72
C GLY A 16 -13.96 -9.71 -0.65
N VAL A 17 -14.48 -8.80 -1.46
CA VAL A 17 -13.78 -8.37 -2.69
C VAL A 17 -12.53 -7.63 -2.24
N THR A 18 -11.40 -8.34 -2.21
CA THR A 18 -10.10 -7.69 -2.08
C THR A 18 -9.83 -6.98 -3.40
N ALA A 19 -9.99 -5.66 -3.41
CA ALA A 19 -9.62 -4.85 -4.56
C ALA A 19 -8.13 -5.07 -4.86
N PRO A 20 -7.74 -5.12 -6.15
CA PRO A 20 -6.33 -5.16 -6.52
C PRO A 20 -5.56 -4.00 -5.90
N LEU A 21 -4.32 -4.28 -5.48
CA LEU A 21 -3.41 -3.26 -5.01
C LEU A 21 -3.12 -2.27 -6.13
N SER A 22 -3.18 -0.98 -5.80
CA SER A 22 -2.87 0.12 -6.70
C SER A 22 -1.77 0.97 -6.07
N TYR A 23 -0.64 1.09 -6.77
CA TYR A 23 0.52 1.86 -6.29
C TYR A 23 0.12 3.27 -5.82
N ASN A 24 -0.67 3.99 -6.62
CA ASN A 24 -1.01 5.38 -6.33
C ASN A 24 -1.92 5.56 -5.10
N ARG A 25 -2.78 4.57 -4.83
CA ARG A 25 -3.73 4.62 -3.71
C ARG A 25 -3.15 4.01 -2.44
N ASP A 26 -2.43 2.90 -2.59
CA ASP A 26 -2.07 2.05 -1.45
C ASP A 26 -0.59 2.21 -1.04
N VAL A 27 0.33 2.54 -1.96
CA VAL A 27 1.78 2.58 -1.69
C VAL A 27 2.33 4.00 -1.65
N ARG A 28 2.00 4.82 -2.65
CA ARG A 28 2.54 6.17 -2.81
C ARG A 28 2.27 7.08 -1.59
N PRO A 29 1.10 7.05 -0.93
CA PRO A 29 0.87 7.85 0.27
C PRO A 29 1.84 7.51 1.41
N ILE A 30 2.14 6.21 1.59
CA ILE A 30 3.07 5.74 2.62
C ILE A 30 4.49 6.27 2.35
N LEU A 31 4.94 6.19 1.09
CA LEU A 31 6.24 6.74 0.70
C LEU A 31 6.31 8.27 0.79
N ALA A 32 5.20 8.95 0.50
CA ALA A 32 5.13 10.41 0.62
C ALA A 32 5.28 10.87 2.06
N GLU A 33 4.65 10.17 3.01
CA GLU A 33 4.74 10.47 4.44
C GLU A 33 6.10 10.11 5.03
N ASN A 34 6.66 8.96 4.66
CA ASN A 34 7.80 8.39 5.38
C ASN A 34 9.15 8.53 4.65
N CYS A 35 9.17 8.84 3.35
CA CYS A 35 10.38 8.72 2.54
C CYS A 35 10.68 9.93 1.65
N PHE A 36 9.66 10.55 1.04
CA PHE A 36 9.89 11.61 0.03
C PHE A 36 10.42 12.93 0.59
N SER A 37 10.37 13.14 1.91
CA SER A 37 11.03 14.28 2.55
C SER A 37 12.54 14.29 2.27
N CYS A 38 13.21 13.14 2.40
CA CYS A 38 14.65 12.98 2.18
C CYS A 38 15.02 12.34 0.83
N HIS A 39 14.12 11.56 0.21
CA HIS A 39 14.39 10.82 -1.03
C HIS A 39 13.38 11.11 -2.15
N GLY A 40 12.79 12.30 -2.14
CA GLY A 40 11.80 12.75 -3.11
C GLY A 40 12.32 13.79 -4.12
N PRO A 41 11.42 14.60 -4.71
CA PRO A 41 11.74 15.48 -5.83
C PRO A 41 12.55 16.71 -5.43
N ASP A 42 12.50 17.15 -4.18
CA ASP A 42 13.33 18.26 -3.70
C ASP A 42 14.81 17.89 -3.88
N LYS A 43 15.61 18.80 -4.45
CA LYS A 43 17.05 18.60 -4.65
C LYS A 43 17.84 18.99 -3.41
N ASN A 44 17.33 19.94 -2.62
CA ASN A 44 18.06 20.51 -1.49
C ASN A 44 17.97 19.61 -0.25
N ALA A 45 16.83 18.94 -0.05
CA ALA A 45 16.63 17.97 1.01
C ALA A 45 17.10 16.55 0.65
N ARG A 46 17.62 16.33 -0.57
CA ARG A 46 17.84 14.99 -1.09
C ARG A 46 19.08 14.33 -0.52
N GLU A 47 18.89 13.18 0.09
CA GLU A 47 19.95 12.36 0.65
C GLU A 47 20.35 11.22 -0.28
N ALA A 48 21.62 10.81 -0.18
CA ALA A 48 22.22 9.67 -0.88
C ALA A 48 22.07 9.67 -2.43
N LYS A 49 21.70 10.81 -3.03
CA LYS A 49 21.31 10.91 -4.45
C LYS A 49 20.20 9.93 -4.85
N LEU A 50 19.40 9.46 -3.89
CA LEU A 50 18.33 8.48 -4.09
C LEU A 50 17.01 9.17 -4.42
N ARG A 51 16.24 8.56 -5.33
CA ARG A 51 14.92 9.04 -5.79
C ARG A 51 13.90 7.92 -5.74
N LEU A 52 13.05 7.93 -4.72
CA LEU A 52 11.98 6.94 -4.55
C LEU A 52 10.68 7.36 -5.25
N ASP A 53 10.53 8.64 -5.61
CA ASP A 53 9.38 9.16 -6.35
C ASP A 53 9.44 8.86 -7.86
N VAL A 54 10.62 8.47 -8.37
CA VAL A 54 10.85 8.08 -9.77
C VAL A 54 11.03 6.57 -9.84
N ARG A 55 10.10 5.87 -10.49
CA ARG A 55 10.10 4.40 -10.56
C ARG A 55 11.40 3.83 -11.12
N ALA A 56 11.92 4.42 -12.20
CA ALA A 56 13.15 3.94 -12.84
C ALA A 56 14.36 4.03 -11.89
N ASP A 57 14.52 5.16 -11.20
CA ASP A 57 15.60 5.37 -10.24
C ASP A 57 15.47 4.43 -9.03
N ALA A 58 14.25 4.26 -8.50
CA ALA A 58 13.99 3.35 -7.40
C ALA A 58 14.28 1.88 -7.75
N LEU A 59 14.00 1.46 -8.99
CA LEU A 59 14.36 0.13 -9.48
C LEU A 59 15.86 -0.04 -9.69
N ALA A 60 16.53 0.97 -10.25
CA ALA A 60 17.98 0.95 -10.44
C ALA A 60 18.73 0.91 -9.09
N ALA A 61 18.14 1.48 -8.05
CA ALA A 61 18.62 1.40 -6.67
C ALA A 61 18.16 0.14 -5.92
N GLU A 62 17.46 -0.79 -6.59
CA GLU A 62 16.92 -2.03 -6.01
C GLU A 62 15.96 -1.79 -4.81
N ALA A 63 15.41 -0.58 -4.68
CA ALA A 63 14.48 -0.23 -3.62
C ALA A 63 13.09 -0.85 -3.84
N PHE A 64 12.73 -1.14 -5.09
CA PHE A 64 11.50 -1.84 -5.45
C PHE A 64 11.82 -3.14 -6.19
N VAL A 65 11.06 -4.19 -5.88
CA VAL A 65 11.08 -5.43 -6.66
C VAL A 65 10.04 -5.30 -7.78
N PRO A 66 10.44 -5.35 -9.06
CA PRO A 66 9.49 -5.39 -10.16
C PRO A 66 8.77 -6.75 -10.17
N GLY A 67 7.45 -6.71 -10.36
CA GLY A 67 6.61 -7.86 -10.67
C GLY A 67 6.07 -7.76 -12.08
#